data_AF-A0A9Q3J367-F1
#
_entry.id   AF-A0A9Q3J367-F1
#
_cell.length_a   1.000
_cell.length_b   1.000
_cell.length_c   1.000
_cell.angle_alpha   90.00
_cell.angle_beta   90.00
_cell.angle_gamma   90.00
#
_symmetry.space_group_name_H-M   'P 1'
#
loop_
_entity.id
_entity.type
_entity.pdbx_description
1 polymer ?
#
loop_
_entity_poly.entity_id
_entity_poly.type
_entity_poly.pdbx_seq_one_letter_code
_entity_poly.pdbx_strand_id
1 'polypeptide(L)'
;MLQEDLNIPYELIVGKLHSLFTRTAKKWYYKTRQEHGKHDWPWWKSEVIAKWANNYWRFKIQNSFESVILNSGKDKPLTWFLKWKHRLSSLHPDIPYSIINMKILRKFQGEVEHAIKCRFIEPCSSEDEFNDMEDIITRKRIGKTWTRTPIESKMVPKISRDEKRPEKPVLNCHKCGSTAHLANTCSKKTKIN
;
A
#
# COMPACT_ATOMS: atom_id res chain seq x y z
N MET A 1 10.15 -19.95 17.63
CA MET A 1 9.30 -18.72 17.63
C MET A 1 8.09 -18.70 18.58
N LEU A 2 7.67 -19.78 19.27
CA LEU A 2 6.76 -19.66 20.44
C LEU A 2 7.24 -20.45 21.66
N GLN A 3 8.09 -21.47 21.43
CA GLN A 3 8.69 -22.29 22.48
C GLN A 3 9.97 -21.65 23.04
N GLU A 4 10.81 -21.08 22.17
CA GLU A 4 12.11 -20.51 22.54
C GLU A 4 11.98 -19.24 23.40
N ASP A 5 10.90 -18.47 23.21
CA ASP A 5 10.76 -17.15 23.86
C ASP A 5 9.92 -17.17 25.15
N LEU A 6 9.12 -18.22 25.39
CA LEU A 6 8.09 -18.20 26.46
C LEU A 6 8.04 -19.45 27.34
N ASN A 7 8.82 -20.50 27.04
CA ASN A 7 8.85 -21.77 27.77
C ASN A 7 7.44 -22.33 28.12
N ILE A 8 6.48 -22.15 27.19
CA ILE A 8 5.08 -22.51 27.42
C ILE A 8 4.93 -24.03 27.34
N PRO A 9 4.35 -24.69 28.35
CA PRO A 9 4.02 -26.11 28.29
C PRO A 9 3.18 -26.45 27.05
N TYR A 10 3.51 -27.54 26.36
CA TYR A 10 2.78 -27.97 25.17
C TYR A 10 1.28 -28.16 25.41
N GLU A 11 0.87 -28.53 26.63
CA GLU A 11 -0.54 -28.65 27.01
C GLU A 11 -1.31 -27.32 26.90
N LEU A 12 -0.68 -26.19 27.28
CA LEU A 12 -1.30 -24.87 27.14
C LEU A 12 -1.43 -24.45 25.68
N ILE A 13 -0.45 -24.83 24.84
CA ILE A 13 -0.50 -24.58 23.40
C ILE A 13 -1.66 -25.37 22.79
N VAL A 14 -1.76 -26.67 23.09
CA VAL A 14 -2.84 -27.54 22.59
C VAL A 14 -4.21 -27.09 23.13
N GLY A 15 -4.28 -26.62 24.37
CA GLY A 15 -5.48 -26.01 24.94
C GLY A 15 -5.93 -24.76 24.19
N LYS A 16 -4.98 -23.89 23.79
CA LYS A 16 -5.27 -22.68 23.00
C LYS A 16 -5.69 -22.97 21.56
N LEU A 17 -5.32 -24.10 20.96
CA LEU A 17 -5.71 -24.44 19.58
C LEU A 17 -7.22 -24.35 19.34
N HIS A 18 -8.02 -24.73 20.33
CA HIS A 18 -9.48 -24.60 20.26
C HIS A 18 -9.93 -23.14 20.03
N SER A 19 -9.26 -22.18 20.67
CA SER A 19 -9.58 -20.75 20.56
C SER A 19 -9.03 -20.12 19.28
N LEU A 20 -7.90 -20.63 18.77
CA LEU A 20 -7.24 -20.13 17.56
C LEU A 20 -7.96 -20.57 16.29
N PHE A 21 -8.50 -21.79 16.25
CA PHE A 21 -9.23 -22.26 15.09
C PHE A 21 -10.65 -21.70 15.05
N THR A 22 -11.01 -21.18 13.88
CA THR A 22 -12.35 -20.64 13.61
C THR A 22 -13.06 -21.43 12.52
N ARG A 23 -14.40 -21.45 12.56
CA ARG A 23 -15.28 -22.02 11.53
C ARG A 23 -14.90 -23.46 11.13
N THR A 24 -14.47 -23.66 9.88
CA THR A 24 -14.12 -24.96 9.30
C THR A 24 -12.89 -25.56 9.96
N ALA A 25 -11.91 -24.74 10.34
CA ALA A 25 -10.72 -25.21 11.06
C ALA A 25 -11.08 -25.72 12.45
N LYS A 26 -12.04 -25.08 13.12
CA LYS A 26 -12.52 -25.51 14.44
C LYS A 26 -13.21 -26.86 14.37
N LYS A 27 -14.06 -27.06 13.35
CA LYS A 27 -14.73 -28.35 13.09
C LYS A 27 -13.73 -29.47 12.80
N TRP A 28 -12.72 -29.19 11.98
CA TRP A 28 -11.64 -30.15 11.71
C TRP A 28 -10.88 -30.52 12.99
N TYR A 29 -10.48 -29.53 13.79
CA TYR A 29 -9.76 -29.77 15.04
C TYR A 29 -10.52 -30.72 15.98
N TYR A 30 -11.82 -30.51 16.15
CA TYR A 30 -12.64 -31.38 16.98
C TYR A 30 -12.76 -32.80 16.44
N LYS A 31 -12.97 -32.94 15.13
CA LYS A 31 -13.04 -34.26 14.48
C LYS A 31 -11.72 -35.02 14.64
N THR A 32 -10.60 -34.38 14.32
CA THR A 32 -9.26 -34.98 14.45
C THR A 32 -8.95 -35.34 15.89
N ARG A 33 -9.34 -34.50 16.86
CA ARG A 33 -9.17 -34.79 18.30
C ARG A 33 -10.05 -35.94 18.79
N GLN A 34 -11.24 -36.13 18.24
CA GLN A 34 -12.11 -37.27 18.56
C GLN A 34 -11.54 -38.58 17.99
N GLU A 35 -10.99 -38.54 16.78
CA GLU A 35 -10.45 -39.72 16.09
C GLU A 35 -9.10 -40.18 16.67
N HIS A 36 -8.21 -39.25 17.03
CA HIS A 36 -6.84 -39.57 17.43
C HIS A 36 -6.59 -39.37 18.94
N GLY A 37 -7.52 -38.73 19.67
CA GLY A 37 -7.40 -38.51 21.10
C GLY A 37 -6.52 -37.31 21.47
N LYS A 38 -5.85 -37.39 22.64
CA LYS A 38 -4.94 -36.35 23.13
C LYS A 38 -3.52 -36.60 22.61
N HIS A 39 -2.93 -35.58 22.02
CA HIS A 39 -1.57 -35.61 21.49
C HIS A 39 -0.83 -34.30 21.78
N ASP A 40 0.50 -34.38 21.74
CA ASP A 40 1.40 -33.26 21.97
C ASP A 40 1.40 -32.24 20.83
N TRP A 41 1.93 -31.06 21.13
CA TRP A 41 2.03 -29.97 20.15
C TRP A 41 2.79 -30.33 18.86
N PRO A 42 3.93 -31.06 18.88
CA PRO A 42 4.63 -31.42 17.64
C PRO A 42 3.77 -32.21 16.65
N TRP A 43 2.95 -33.14 17.17
CA TRP A 43 2.00 -33.91 16.38
C TRP A 43 0.88 -33.03 15.80
N TRP A 44 0.29 -32.16 16.63
CA TRP A 44 -0.70 -31.21 16.13
C TRP A 44 -0.12 -30.29 15.06
N LYS A 45 1.12 -29.84 15.24
CA LYS A 45 1.83 -29.01 14.25
C LYS A 45 1.99 -29.75 12.92
N SER A 46 2.38 -31.02 12.91
CA SER A 46 2.49 -31.79 11.67
C SER A 46 1.14 -31.97 10.98
N GLU A 47 0.07 -32.25 11.72
CA GLU A 47 -1.28 -32.40 11.16
C GLU A 47 -1.82 -31.10 10.56
N VAL A 48 -1.58 -29.98 11.25
CA VAL A 48 -1.95 -28.63 10.77
C VAL A 48 -1.23 -28.33 9.44
N ILE A 49 0.07 -28.62 9.38
CA ILE A 49 0.88 -28.44 8.17
C ILE A 49 0.37 -29.36 7.05
N ALA A 50 0.12 -30.63 7.34
CA ALA A 50 -0.39 -31.58 6.35
C ALA A 50 -1.75 -31.14 5.77
N LYS A 51 -2.66 -30.64 6.63
CA LYS A 51 -4.01 -30.24 6.19
C LYS A 51 -4.02 -28.95 5.38
N TRP A 52 -3.30 -27.92 5.82
CA TRP A 52 -3.42 -26.56 5.27
C TRP A 52 -2.20 -26.04 4.53
N ALA A 53 -1.01 -26.58 4.76
CA ALA A 53 0.21 -26.19 4.05
C ALA A 53 0.51 -27.10 2.84
N ASN A 54 -0.56 -27.63 2.21
CA ASN A 54 -0.46 -28.46 1.02
C ASN A 54 0.08 -27.69 -0.20
N ASN A 55 0.56 -28.43 -1.21
CA ASN A 55 1.17 -27.83 -2.41
C ASN A 55 0.23 -26.85 -3.14
N TYR A 56 -1.07 -27.11 -3.12
CA TYR A 56 -2.05 -26.20 -3.70
C TYR A 56 -2.10 -24.85 -2.98
N TRP A 57 -2.08 -24.84 -1.64
CA TRP A 57 -1.99 -23.60 -0.87
C TRP A 57 -0.68 -22.85 -1.17
N ARG A 58 0.45 -23.56 -1.21
CA ARG A 58 1.75 -22.97 -1.55
C ARG A 58 1.73 -22.30 -2.93
N PHE A 59 1.23 -23.02 -3.93
CA PHE A 59 1.03 -22.53 -5.29
C PHE A 59 0.13 -21.29 -5.31
N LYS A 60 -1.00 -21.33 -4.60
CA LYS A 60 -1.96 -20.22 -4.54
C LYS A 60 -1.34 -18.95 -3.95
N ILE A 61 -0.58 -19.07 -2.86
CA ILE A 61 0.09 -17.91 -2.25
C ILE A 61 1.19 -17.38 -3.17
N GLN A 62 1.99 -18.25 -3.78
CA GLN A 62 3.05 -17.86 -4.71
C GLN A 62 2.48 -17.14 -5.96
N ASN A 63 1.44 -17.69 -6.58
CA ASN A 63 0.77 -17.07 -7.73
C ASN A 63 0.11 -15.73 -7.34
N SER A 64 -0.48 -15.65 -6.14
CA SER A 64 -1.01 -14.39 -5.62
C SER A 64 0.09 -13.35 -5.36
N PHE A 65 1.30 -13.77 -5.01
CA PHE A 65 2.43 -12.85 -4.85
C PHE A 65 2.96 -12.38 -6.21
N GLU A 66 3.02 -13.27 -7.19
CA GLU A 66 3.53 -12.97 -8.52
C GLU A 66 2.65 -11.96 -9.28
N SER A 67 1.33 -12.10 -9.16
CA SER A 67 0.33 -11.24 -9.80
C SER A 67 0.14 -9.87 -9.13
N VAL A 68 0.57 -9.70 -7.88
CA VAL A 68 0.34 -8.45 -7.13
C VAL A 68 1.51 -7.49 -7.33
N ILE A 69 1.16 -6.28 -7.72
CA ILE A 69 2.03 -5.10 -7.73
C ILE A 69 1.50 -4.15 -6.66
N LEU A 70 2.39 -3.47 -5.94
CA LEU A 70 1.97 -2.48 -4.95
C LEU A 70 1.27 -1.31 -5.67
N ASN A 71 0.04 -1.02 -5.27
CA ASN A 71 -0.65 0.20 -5.69
C ASN A 71 -0.49 1.28 -4.61
N SER A 72 0.43 2.22 -4.85
CA SER A 72 0.77 3.31 -3.93
C SER A 72 -0.39 4.28 -3.63
N GLY A 73 -1.48 4.25 -4.39
CA GLY A 73 -2.70 5.02 -4.13
C GLY A 73 -3.73 4.30 -3.26
N LYS A 74 -3.70 2.96 -3.18
CA LYS A 74 -4.72 2.16 -2.47
C LYS A 74 -4.17 1.43 -1.25
N ASP A 75 -2.99 0.85 -1.35
CA ASP A 75 -2.40 0.04 -0.30
C ASP A 75 -1.47 0.89 0.57
N LYS A 76 -1.50 0.65 1.89
CA LYS A 76 -0.45 1.14 2.79
C LYS A 76 0.80 0.29 2.58
N PRO A 77 1.89 0.83 2.02
CA PRO A 77 3.05 0.03 1.63
C PRO A 77 3.70 -0.76 2.78
N LEU A 78 3.75 -0.20 4.00
CA LEU A 78 4.27 -0.90 5.18
C LEU A 78 3.42 -2.12 5.55
N THR A 79 2.09 -1.95 5.63
CA THR A 79 1.16 -3.05 5.91
C THR A 79 1.23 -4.11 4.82
N TRP A 80 1.35 -3.69 3.56
CA TRP A 80 1.51 -4.57 2.41
C TRP A 80 2.81 -5.38 2.49
N PHE A 81 3.93 -4.71 2.77
CA PHE A 81 5.24 -5.32 2.94
C PHE A 81 5.23 -6.35 4.07
N LEU A 82 4.76 -5.98 5.26
CA LEU A 82 4.67 -6.88 6.42
C LEU A 82 3.82 -8.12 6.11
N LYS A 83 2.65 -7.91 5.50
CA LYS A 83 1.76 -9.01 5.08
C LYS A 83 2.48 -10.00 4.17
N TRP A 84 3.24 -9.53 3.20
CA TRP A 84 3.97 -10.41 2.28
C TRP A 84 5.22 -11.02 2.88
N LYS A 85 5.93 -10.29 3.75
CA LYS A 85 7.05 -10.82 4.54
C LYS A 85 6.61 -12.04 5.33
N HIS A 86 5.55 -11.92 6.14
CA HIS A 86 5.02 -13.05 6.90
C HIS A 86 4.59 -14.23 6.02
N ARG A 87 3.92 -13.97 4.89
CA ARG A 87 3.47 -15.02 3.97
C ARG A 87 4.63 -15.75 3.29
N LEU A 88 5.63 -15.03 2.81
CA LEU A 88 6.78 -15.62 2.13
C LEU A 88 7.70 -16.35 3.12
N SER A 89 7.91 -15.82 4.32
CA SER A 89 8.65 -16.53 5.38
C SER A 89 7.94 -17.81 5.84
N SER A 90 6.60 -17.84 5.77
CA SER A 90 5.83 -19.07 6.04
C SER A 90 5.93 -20.10 4.91
N LEU A 91 6.17 -19.67 3.67
CA LEU A 91 6.36 -20.56 2.52
C LEU A 91 7.79 -21.10 2.43
N HIS A 92 8.76 -20.27 2.80
CA HIS A 92 10.18 -20.53 2.65
C HIS A 92 10.91 -20.26 3.98
N PRO A 93 10.77 -21.15 4.96
CA PRO A 93 11.42 -20.98 6.26
C PRO A 93 12.95 -21.00 6.17
N ASP A 94 13.50 -21.63 5.13
CA ASP A 94 14.95 -21.78 4.92
C ASP A 94 15.59 -20.58 4.21
N ILE A 95 14.79 -19.62 3.72
CA ILE A 95 15.30 -18.44 3.01
C ILE A 95 15.48 -17.29 4.01
N PRO A 96 16.66 -16.63 4.03
CA PRO A 96 16.90 -15.51 4.92
C PRO A 96 15.98 -14.32 4.61
N TYR A 97 15.64 -13.57 5.66
CA TYR A 97 14.74 -12.42 5.54
C TYR A 97 15.20 -11.37 4.54
N SER A 98 16.52 -11.14 4.39
CA SER A 98 17.06 -10.19 3.41
C SER A 98 16.64 -10.53 1.97
N ILE A 99 16.70 -11.80 1.60
CA ILE A 99 16.30 -12.28 0.27
C ILE A 99 14.78 -12.17 0.09
N ILE A 100 14.01 -12.46 1.14
CA ILE A 100 12.54 -12.28 1.14
C ILE A 100 12.20 -10.79 0.95
N ASN A 101 12.85 -9.91 1.69
CA ASN A 101 12.63 -8.47 1.64
C ASN A 101 12.95 -7.95 0.23
N MET A 102 14.11 -8.31 -0.35
CA MET A 102 14.45 -7.99 -1.73
C MET A 102 13.41 -8.49 -2.74
N LYS A 103 12.91 -9.71 -2.57
CA LYS A 103 11.86 -10.27 -3.45
C LYS A 103 10.57 -9.44 -3.38
N ILE A 104 10.20 -8.95 -2.20
CA ILE A 104 9.05 -8.06 -1.99
C ILE A 104 9.33 -6.67 -2.57
N LEU A 105 10.53 -6.12 -2.37
CA LEU A 105 10.92 -4.80 -2.88
C LEU A 105 10.86 -4.72 -4.40
N ARG A 106 11.19 -5.80 -5.12
CA ARG A 106 11.02 -5.89 -6.59
C ARG A 106 9.57 -5.78 -7.08
N LYS A 107 8.58 -5.85 -6.18
CA LYS A 107 7.15 -5.63 -6.49
C LYS A 107 6.72 -4.18 -6.31
N PHE A 108 7.56 -3.34 -5.69
CA PHE A 108 7.42 -1.90 -5.77
C PHE A 108 7.85 -1.49 -7.18
N GLN A 109 7.12 -0.57 -7.81
CA GLN A 109 7.44 -0.09 -9.15
C GLN A 109 7.69 1.41 -9.12
N GLY A 110 8.51 1.87 -10.06
CA GLY A 110 8.75 3.28 -10.32
C GLY A 110 9.51 4.00 -9.22
N GLU A 111 9.03 5.17 -8.83
CA GLU A 111 9.73 6.06 -7.90
C GLU A 111 9.92 5.46 -6.51
N VAL A 112 8.99 4.61 -6.06
CA VAL A 112 9.09 3.98 -4.74
C VAL A 112 10.20 2.93 -4.72
N GLU A 113 10.30 2.12 -5.77
CA GLU A 113 11.39 1.14 -5.92
C GLU A 113 12.76 1.83 -5.95
N HIS A 114 12.87 2.91 -6.74
CA HIS A 114 14.11 3.67 -6.85
C HIS A 114 14.49 4.32 -5.52
N ALA A 115 13.54 5.00 -4.85
CA ALA A 115 13.78 5.65 -3.57
C ALA A 115 14.21 4.67 -2.47
N ILE A 116 13.63 3.46 -2.47
CA ILE A 116 14.03 2.38 -1.56
C ILE A 116 15.46 1.93 -1.89
N LYS A 117 15.76 1.56 -3.14
CA LYS A 117 17.11 1.12 -3.53
C LYS A 117 18.20 2.14 -3.22
N CYS A 118 17.93 3.44 -3.34
CA CYS A 118 18.89 4.48 -3.03
C CYS A 118 19.22 4.61 -1.53
N ARG A 119 18.37 4.07 -0.65
CA ARG A 119 18.59 4.13 0.81
C ARG A 119 19.08 2.83 1.41
N PHE A 120 18.70 1.71 0.81
CA PHE A 120 19.12 0.38 1.24
C PHE A 120 20.58 0.17 0.80
N ILE A 121 21.51 0.67 1.61
CA ILE A 121 22.94 0.38 1.49
C ILE A 121 23.18 -0.89 2.32
N GLU A 122 23.60 -1.98 1.67
CA GLU A 122 23.97 -3.20 2.39
C GLU A 122 25.26 -2.98 3.21
N PRO A 123 25.35 -3.52 4.43
CA PRO A 123 24.33 -4.28 5.17
C PRO A 123 23.37 -3.37 5.96
N CYS A 124 22.06 -3.60 5.82
CA CYS A 124 21.00 -2.84 6.49
C CYS A 124 20.21 -3.77 7.43
N SER A 125 19.98 -3.38 8.69
CA SER A 125 19.12 -4.17 9.59
C SER A 125 17.68 -4.15 9.09
N SER A 126 16.91 -5.21 9.35
CA SER A 126 15.49 -5.21 8.98
C SER A 126 14.72 -4.03 9.58
N GLU A 127 15.13 -3.50 10.74
CA GLU A 127 14.55 -2.29 11.34
C GLU A 127 14.88 -1.02 10.57
N ASP A 128 16.11 -0.90 10.07
CA ASP A 128 16.52 0.24 9.23
C ASP A 128 15.75 0.21 7.91
N GLU A 129 15.59 -0.98 7.31
CA GLU A 129 14.76 -1.19 6.13
C GLU A 129 13.31 -0.73 6.36
N PHE A 130 12.75 -1.03 7.53
CA PHE A 130 11.40 -0.60 7.91
C PHE A 130 11.30 0.90 8.10
N ASN A 131 12.25 1.51 8.83
CA ASN A 131 12.28 2.95 9.09
C ASN A 131 12.42 3.74 7.79
N ASP A 132 13.28 3.29 6.87
CA ASP A 132 13.45 3.93 5.58
C ASP A 132 12.22 3.80 4.68
N MET A 133 11.59 2.62 4.65
CA MET A 133 10.33 2.44 3.94
C MET A 133 9.23 3.32 4.52
N GLU A 134 9.10 3.38 5.85
CA GLU A 134 8.12 4.25 6.48
C GLU A 134 8.38 5.72 6.13
N ASP A 135 9.63 6.18 6.18
CA ASP A 135 10.00 7.56 5.86
C ASP A 135 9.74 7.94 4.39
N ILE A 136 10.10 7.08 3.43
CA ILE A 136 9.86 7.30 1.99
C ILE A 136 8.36 7.45 1.69
N ILE A 137 7.54 6.63 2.33
CA ILE A 137 6.12 6.50 1.98
C ILE A 137 5.25 7.48 2.77
N THR A 138 5.52 7.65 4.06
CA THR A 138 4.71 8.51 4.94
C THR A 138 5.16 9.96 4.89
N ARG A 139 6.48 10.21 4.97
CA ARG A 139 7.05 11.56 5.04
C ARG A 139 7.29 12.14 3.65
N LYS A 140 7.91 11.38 2.75
CA LYS A 140 8.19 11.87 1.38
C LYS A 140 7.02 11.70 0.40
N ARG A 141 5.99 10.91 0.75
CA ARG A 141 4.77 10.69 -0.07
C ARG A 141 5.05 10.24 -1.51
N ILE A 142 6.20 9.60 -1.75
CA ILE A 142 6.63 9.16 -3.08
C ILE A 142 5.64 8.11 -3.61
N GLY A 143 5.25 8.21 -4.87
CA GLY A 143 4.28 7.32 -5.52
C GLY A 143 2.80 7.59 -5.22
N LYS A 144 2.43 8.55 -4.35
CA LYS A 144 1.02 8.95 -4.22
C LYS A 144 0.55 9.65 -5.48
N THR A 145 -0.31 8.99 -6.25
CA THR A 145 -1.08 9.68 -7.28
C THR A 145 -2.05 10.62 -6.57
N TRP A 146 -1.89 11.94 -6.75
CA TRP A 146 -2.86 12.91 -6.29
C TRP A 146 -4.16 12.65 -7.08
N THR A 147 -5.10 11.93 -6.49
CA THR A 147 -6.47 11.96 -6.98
C THR A 147 -6.94 13.37 -6.73
N ARG A 148 -7.00 14.18 -7.79
CA ARG A 148 -7.87 15.35 -7.78
C ARG A 148 -9.25 14.78 -7.42
N THR A 149 -9.69 14.96 -6.17
CA THR A 149 -11.11 14.92 -5.88
C THR A 149 -11.74 15.80 -6.95
N PRO A 150 -12.64 15.28 -7.80
CA PRO A 150 -13.48 16.17 -8.58
C PRO A 150 -14.04 17.12 -7.55
N ILE A 151 -13.74 18.41 -7.68
CA ILE A 151 -14.49 19.41 -6.96
C ILE A 151 -15.91 19.10 -7.40
N GLU A 152 -16.73 18.51 -6.53
CA GLU A 152 -18.16 18.46 -6.75
C GLU A 152 -18.52 19.92 -6.98
N SER A 153 -18.78 20.25 -8.24
CA SER A 153 -19.36 21.52 -8.59
C SER A 153 -20.67 21.52 -7.84
N LYS A 154 -20.69 22.21 -6.69
CA LYS A 154 -21.92 22.52 -5.99
C LYS A 154 -22.89 22.95 -7.07
N MET A 155 -23.96 22.18 -7.26
CA MET A 155 -24.99 22.49 -8.25
C MET A 155 -25.43 23.92 -7.95
N VAL A 156 -24.98 24.86 -8.79
CA VAL A 156 -25.43 26.23 -8.71
C VAL A 156 -26.93 26.16 -9.02
N PRO A 157 -27.81 26.68 -8.14
CA PRO A 157 -29.23 26.72 -8.43
C PRO A 157 -29.44 27.44 -9.76
N LYS A 158 -30.18 26.81 -10.69
CA LYS A 158 -30.60 27.47 -11.93
C LYS A 158 -31.56 28.59 -11.55
N ILE A 159 -31.02 29.80 -11.38
CA ILE A 159 -31.80 31.02 -11.35
C ILE A 159 -32.15 31.33 -12.80
N SER A 160 -33.45 31.32 -13.09
CA SER A 160 -34.04 31.76 -14.35
C SER A 160 -33.62 33.20 -14.65
N ARG A 161 -33.28 33.44 -15.91
CA ARG A 161 -32.92 34.74 -16.51
C ARG A 161 -33.83 35.86 -15.99
N ASP A 162 -33.23 36.89 -15.41
CA ASP A 162 -33.34 38.24 -15.96
C ASP A 162 -32.25 39.19 -15.43
N GLU A 163 -31.87 40.13 -16.30
CA GLU A 163 -31.11 41.37 -16.07
C GLU A 163 -29.56 41.40 -15.91
N LYS A 164 -28.97 42.09 -16.91
CA LYS A 164 -27.75 42.93 -16.94
C LYS A 164 -26.38 42.28 -16.68
N ARG A 165 -25.76 41.88 -17.79
CA ARG A 165 -24.31 41.63 -17.92
C ARG A 165 -23.52 42.88 -17.48
N PRO A 166 -22.54 42.80 -16.57
CA PRO A 166 -21.61 43.90 -16.37
C PRO A 166 -20.80 44.07 -17.66
N GLU A 167 -20.85 45.26 -18.25
CA GLU A 167 -20.06 45.61 -19.42
C GLU A 167 -18.59 45.36 -19.11
N LYS A 168 -17.89 44.67 -20.03
CA LYS A 168 -16.45 44.47 -19.91
C LYS A 168 -15.79 45.86 -19.91
N PRO A 169 -14.81 46.12 -19.04
CA PRO A 169 -14.09 47.38 -19.08
C PRO A 169 -13.45 47.53 -20.47
N VAL A 170 -13.75 48.64 -21.14
CA VAL A 170 -13.18 48.96 -22.44
C VAL A 170 -11.70 49.22 -22.24
N LEU A 171 -10.85 48.30 -22.71
CA LEU A 171 -9.41 48.49 -22.65
C LEU A 171 -8.99 49.49 -23.74
N ASN A 172 -8.58 50.69 -23.31
CA ASN A 172 -8.08 51.74 -24.18
C ASN A 172 -6.55 51.70 -24.23
N CYS A 173 -5.97 51.81 -25.42
CA CYS A 173 -4.55 51.99 -25.61
C CYS A 173 -4.12 53.37 -25.10
N HIS A 174 -3.42 53.43 -23.95
CA HIS A 174 -2.95 54.69 -23.39
C HIS A 174 -1.94 55.46 -24.27
N LYS A 175 -1.38 54.86 -25.33
CA LYS A 175 -0.48 55.55 -26.29
C LYS A 175 -1.23 56.29 -27.41
N CYS A 176 -2.41 55.83 -27.82
CA CYS A 176 -3.12 56.41 -28.98
C CYS A 176 -4.65 56.55 -28.80
N GLY A 177 -5.19 56.17 -27.64
CA GLY A 177 -6.61 56.27 -27.30
C GLY A 177 -7.51 55.23 -27.97
N SER A 178 -6.99 54.34 -28.81
CA SER A 178 -7.81 53.33 -29.52
C SER A 178 -8.16 52.12 -28.65
N THR A 179 -9.35 51.56 -28.85
CA THR A 179 -9.88 50.37 -28.14
C THR A 179 -9.54 49.04 -28.82
N ALA A 180 -8.89 49.08 -29.99
CA ALA A 180 -8.64 47.89 -30.82
C ALA A 180 -7.40 47.09 -30.40
N HIS A 181 -6.52 47.66 -29.59
CA HIS A 181 -5.24 47.05 -29.21
C HIS A 181 -4.73 47.59 -27.86
N LEU A 182 -3.69 46.96 -27.33
CA LEU A 182 -3.03 47.34 -26.08
C LEU A 182 -1.81 48.24 -26.34
N ALA A 183 -1.38 49.02 -25.35
CA ALA A 183 -0.25 49.95 -25.49
C ALA A 183 1.10 49.28 -25.82
N ASN A 184 1.24 47.98 -25.50
CA ASN A 184 2.42 47.17 -25.83
C ASN A 184 2.46 46.75 -27.31
N THR A 185 1.32 46.67 -27.99
CA THR A 185 1.18 46.32 -29.42
C THR A 185 0.89 47.54 -30.29
N CYS A 186 0.99 48.75 -29.75
CA CYS A 186 0.70 49.98 -30.47
C CYS A 186 1.84 50.37 -31.42
N SER A 187 1.53 50.43 -32.71
CA SER A 187 2.47 50.82 -33.78
C SER A 187 2.62 52.35 -33.97
N LYS A 188 1.92 53.18 -33.19
CA LYS A 188 1.97 54.64 -33.28
C LYS A 188 2.97 55.21 -32.27
N LYS A 189 3.86 56.13 -32.71
CA LYS A 189 4.78 56.84 -31.82
C LYS A 189 4.02 57.84 -30.94
N THR A 190 4.41 57.93 -29.67
CA THR A 190 3.79 58.74 -28.61
C THR A 190 3.68 60.20 -29.04
N LYS A 191 2.49 60.81 -28.94
CA LYS A 191 2.37 62.28 -29.03
C LYS A 191 2.84 62.87 -27.71
N ILE A 192 3.98 63.55 -27.74
CA ILE A 192 4.48 64.37 -26.64
C ILE A 192 3.70 65.69 -26.71
N ASN A 193 3.03 66.05 -25.61
CA ASN A 193 2.64 67.42 -25.30
C ASN A 193 3.42 67.83 -24.05
#